data_AF-A0A821NSM8-F1
#
_entry.id   AF-A0A821NSM8-F1
#
_cell.length_a   1.000
_cell.length_b   1.000
_cell.length_c   1.000
_cell.angle_alpha   90.00
_cell.angle_beta   90.00
_cell.angle_gamma   90.00
#
_symmetry.space_group_name_H-M   'P 1'
#
loop_
_entity.id
_entity.type
_entity.pdbx_description
1 polymer ?
#
loop_
_entity_poly.entity_id
_entity_poly.type
_entity_poly.pdbx_seq_one_letter_code
_entity_poly.pdbx_strand_id
1 'polypeptide(L)'
;MISYCHSFNLRVMMNAWNPDDVMSGSPMLLGSNDIYLLESYLISNGNYQNLAAWKIKADKCLSYANLYGISMATLSTSSTRIASSFGLTQQFSQAWFGTAIYSFQYFQATQIFNTAHPIICYIHLKIS
;
A
#
# COMPACT_ATOMS: atom_id res chain seq x y z
N MET A 1 13.13 10.24 -15.67
CA MET A 1 13.69 9.21 -14.76
C MET A 1 12.97 7.87 -14.90
N ILE A 2 11.63 7.81 -14.76
CA ILE A 2 10.86 6.55 -14.93
C ILE A 2 11.12 5.88 -16.29
N SER A 3 11.02 6.62 -17.39
CA SER A 3 11.29 6.11 -18.74
C SER A 3 12.72 5.59 -18.92
N TYR A 4 13.69 6.14 -18.17
CA TYR A 4 15.06 5.64 -18.16
C TYR A 4 15.15 4.31 -17.41
N CYS A 5 14.49 4.15 -16.26
CA CYS A 5 14.42 2.84 -15.59
C CYS A 5 13.78 1.78 -16.51
N HIS A 6 12.70 2.15 -17.19
CA HIS A 6 12.01 1.26 -18.13
C HIS A 6 12.88 0.91 -19.35
N SER A 7 13.78 1.78 -19.82
CA SER A 7 14.71 1.45 -20.91
C SER A 7 15.70 0.33 -20.54
N PHE A 8 15.89 0.06 -19.24
CA PHE A 8 16.67 -1.07 -18.73
C PHE A 8 15.80 -2.24 -18.24
N ASN A 9 14.51 -2.27 -18.58
CA ASN A 9 13.53 -3.25 -18.10
C ASN A 9 13.42 -3.33 -16.56
N LEU A 10 13.74 -2.24 -15.86
CA LEU A 10 13.57 -2.16 -14.41
C LEU A 10 12.13 -1.80 -14.07
N ARG A 11 11.65 -2.34 -12.94
CA ARG A 11 10.35 -1.96 -12.35
C ARG A 11 10.53 -0.79 -11.40
N VAL A 12 9.55 0.09 -11.33
CA VAL A 12 9.56 1.24 -10.41
C VAL A 12 8.56 1.02 -9.28
N MET A 13 9.01 1.26 -8.06
CA MET A 13 8.13 1.48 -6.92
C MET A 13 8.03 2.98 -6.67
N MET A 14 6.85 3.56 -6.84
CA MET A 14 6.62 5.00 -6.73
C MET A 14 5.83 5.33 -5.47
N ASN A 15 6.26 6.35 -4.74
CA ASN A 15 5.50 6.94 -3.65
C ASN A 15 5.22 8.41 -3.98
N ALA A 16 4.01 8.86 -3.66
CA ALA A 16 3.68 10.27 -3.61
C ALA A 16 2.69 10.57 -2.47
N TRP A 17 2.69 11.80 -1.97
CA TRP A 17 1.71 12.23 -0.96
C TRP A 17 0.28 12.16 -1.53
N ASN A 18 0.08 12.74 -2.71
CA ASN A 18 -1.15 12.64 -3.49
C ASN A 18 -0.94 11.70 -4.71
N PRO A 19 -1.77 10.65 -4.89
CA PRO A 19 -1.69 9.76 -6.03
C PRO A 19 -1.73 10.48 -7.39
N ASP A 20 -2.48 11.58 -7.49
CA ASP A 20 -2.63 12.31 -8.76
C ASP A 20 -1.29 12.90 -9.25
N ASP A 21 -0.37 13.22 -8.33
CA ASP A 21 0.92 13.84 -8.68
C ASP A 21 1.79 12.93 -9.57
N VAL A 22 1.54 11.62 -9.53
CA VAL A 22 2.29 10.60 -10.29
C VAL A 22 1.41 9.72 -11.18
N MET A 23 0.10 9.68 -10.95
CA MET A 23 -0.86 8.83 -11.69
C MET A 23 -1.98 9.59 -12.41
N SER A 24 -2.00 10.93 -12.44
CA SER A 24 -2.97 11.68 -13.27
C SER A 24 -2.40 12.19 -14.61
N GLY A 25 -1.09 12.03 -14.82
CA GLY A 25 -0.38 12.61 -15.96
C GLY A 25 -0.70 11.96 -17.30
N SER A 26 -0.52 12.75 -18.37
CA SER A 26 -0.52 12.27 -19.76
C SER A 26 0.79 12.74 -20.44
N PRO A 27 1.66 11.81 -20.92
CA PRO A 27 1.48 10.36 -20.87
C PRO A 27 1.63 9.79 -19.45
N MET A 28 0.86 8.76 -19.15
CA MET A 28 1.05 7.95 -17.93
C MET A 28 2.40 7.24 -18.02
N LEU A 29 3.24 7.44 -17.01
CA LEU A 29 4.59 6.86 -16.98
C LEU A 29 4.66 5.53 -16.21
N LEU A 30 3.70 5.24 -15.34
CA LEU A 30 3.64 3.99 -14.59
C LEU A 30 2.75 2.98 -15.32
N GLY A 31 3.20 1.73 -15.39
CA GLY A 31 2.47 0.65 -16.06
C GLY A 31 2.22 -0.54 -15.15
N SER A 32 1.75 -1.63 -15.76
CA SER A 32 1.35 -2.86 -15.06
C SER A 32 2.48 -3.60 -14.33
N ASN A 33 3.73 -3.27 -14.66
CA ASN A 33 4.91 -3.84 -13.99
C ASN A 33 5.38 -3.00 -12.79
N ASP A 34 4.81 -1.81 -12.60
CA ASP A 34 5.19 -0.88 -11.54
C ASP A 34 4.30 -1.05 -10.32
N ILE A 35 4.80 -0.56 -9.19
CA ILE A 35 4.11 -0.59 -7.90
C ILE A 35 3.94 0.84 -7.40
N TYR A 36 2.74 1.20 -6.95
CA TYR A 36 2.52 2.43 -6.20
C TYR A 36 2.46 2.11 -4.70
N LEU A 37 3.23 2.85 -3.90
CA LEU A 37 3.34 2.72 -2.46
C LEU A 37 2.46 3.77 -1.76
N LEU A 38 1.37 3.28 -1.15
CA LEU A 38 0.51 4.03 -0.26
C LEU A 38 1.10 4.02 1.15
N GLU A 39 1.98 4.98 1.43
CA GLU A 39 2.43 5.23 2.80
C GLU A 39 1.35 5.87 3.66
N SER A 40 1.49 5.68 4.97
CA SER A 40 0.55 6.15 5.99
C SER A 40 -0.88 5.62 5.78
N TYR A 41 -1.00 4.39 5.23
CA TYR A 41 -2.29 3.80 4.90
C TYR A 41 -3.09 3.44 6.17
N LEU A 42 -4.25 4.07 6.32
CA LEU A 42 -5.19 4.02 7.45
C LEU A 42 -4.62 4.49 8.80
N ILE A 43 -3.35 4.18 9.09
CA ILE A 43 -2.64 4.53 10.30
C ILE A 43 -1.37 5.30 9.93
N SER A 44 -1.17 6.45 10.57
CA SER A 44 0.10 7.15 10.50
C SER A 44 0.53 7.75 11.82
N ASN A 45 1.82 7.61 12.08
CA ASN A 45 2.44 7.97 13.35
C ASN A 45 1.68 7.36 14.56
N GLY A 46 1.18 6.13 14.40
CA GLY A 46 0.40 5.42 15.43
C GLY A 46 -1.05 5.89 15.60
N ASN A 47 -1.54 6.80 14.76
CA ASN A 47 -2.90 7.35 14.83
C ASN A 47 -3.71 6.97 13.60
N TYR A 48 -5.02 6.77 13.77
CA TYR A 48 -5.93 6.63 12.64
C TYR A 48 -5.92 7.91 11.81
N GLN A 49 -5.83 7.73 10.50
CA GLN A 49 -6.10 8.80 9.54
C GLN A 49 -7.58 9.14 9.57
N ASN A 50 -7.93 10.34 9.10
CA ASN A 50 -9.31 10.67 8.84
C ASN A 50 -9.90 9.67 7.83
N LEU A 51 -10.99 9.00 8.21
CA LEU A 51 -11.56 7.91 7.40
C LEU A 51 -12.01 8.37 6.01
N ALA A 52 -12.62 9.56 5.90
CA ALA A 52 -13.07 10.09 4.62
C ALA A 52 -11.88 10.42 3.71
N ALA A 53 -10.84 11.06 4.25
CA ALA A 53 -9.63 11.38 3.50
C ALA A 53 -8.89 10.12 3.04
N TRP A 54 -8.78 9.12 3.93
CA TRP A 54 -8.20 7.82 3.59
C TRP A 54 -8.98 7.12 2.47
N LYS A 55 -10.31 7.08 2.58
CA LYS A 55 -11.18 6.45 1.58
C LYS A 55 -11.02 7.12 0.21
N ILE A 56 -11.01 8.45 0.16
CA ILE A 56 -10.79 9.20 -1.08
C ILE A 56 -9.44 8.81 -1.72
N LYS A 57 -8.37 8.72 -0.91
CA LYS A 57 -7.05 8.31 -1.42
C LYS A 57 -7.07 6.86 -1.93
N ALA A 58 -7.69 5.94 -1.20
CA ALA A 58 -7.79 4.53 -1.57
C ALA A 58 -8.62 4.32 -2.85
N ASP A 59 -9.77 5.01 -2.98
CA ASP A 59 -10.63 4.96 -4.17
C ASP A 59 -9.88 5.44 -5.42
N LYS A 60 -9.09 6.51 -5.31
CA LYS A 60 -8.24 6.99 -6.41
C LYS A 60 -7.21 5.95 -6.81
N CYS A 61 -6.52 5.34 -5.83
CA CYS A 61 -5.54 4.30 -6.10
C CYS A 61 -6.18 3.08 -6.79
N LEU A 62 -7.36 2.64 -6.34
CA LEU A 62 -8.10 1.56 -7.00
C LEU A 62 -8.46 1.91 -8.46
N SER A 63 -8.92 3.15 -8.71
CA SER A 63 -9.18 3.63 -10.07
C SER A 63 -7.93 3.52 -10.96
N TYR A 64 -6.78 3.99 -10.46
CA TYR A 64 -5.52 3.92 -11.21
C TYR A 64 -4.98 2.49 -11.38
N ALA A 65 -5.13 1.63 -10.37
CA ALA A 65 -4.80 0.21 -10.50
C ALA A 65 -5.60 -0.45 -11.63
N ASN A 66 -6.91 -0.16 -11.69
CA ASN A 66 -7.79 -0.71 -12.72
C ASN A 66 -7.51 -0.15 -14.12
N LEU A 67 -7.16 1.13 -14.23
CA LEU A 67 -6.89 1.79 -15.51
C LEU A 67 -5.54 1.39 -16.12
N TYR A 68 -4.50 1.27 -15.29
CA TYR A 68 -3.11 1.13 -15.77
C TYR A 68 -2.47 -0.22 -15.39
N GLY A 69 -3.16 -1.05 -14.61
CA GLY A 69 -2.66 -2.32 -14.11
C GLY A 69 -1.60 -2.20 -13.01
N ILE A 70 -1.41 -1.00 -12.44
CA ILE A 70 -0.39 -0.73 -11.43
C ILE A 70 -0.72 -1.52 -10.16
N SER A 71 0.28 -2.21 -9.61
CA SER A 71 0.11 -2.91 -8.34
C SER A 71 0.18 -1.94 -7.16
N MET A 72 -0.62 -2.17 -6.13
CA MET A 72 -0.70 -1.31 -4.95
C MET A 72 -0.03 -1.97 -3.75
N ALA A 73 0.91 -1.25 -3.13
CA ALA A 73 1.53 -1.62 -1.87
C ALA A 73 1.10 -0.64 -0.77
N THR A 74 0.76 -1.15 0.40
CA THR A 74 0.26 -0.35 1.52
C THR A 74 1.18 -0.46 2.73
N LEU A 75 1.47 0.68 3.35
CA LEU A 75 2.33 0.78 4.53
C LEU A 75 1.72 1.75 5.54
N SER A 76 1.51 1.28 6.76
CA SER A 76 1.09 2.00 7.94
C SER A 76 2.30 2.37 8.82
N THR A 77 2.31 3.56 9.43
CA THR A 77 3.47 4.01 10.23
C THR A 77 3.14 4.14 11.72
N SER A 78 4.12 3.82 12.58
CA SER A 78 4.06 4.00 14.04
C SER A 78 4.99 5.11 14.51
N SER A 79 4.63 5.80 15.59
CA SER A 79 5.42 6.88 16.21
C SER A 79 6.59 6.41 17.05
N THR A 80 6.56 5.15 17.50
CA THR A 80 7.60 4.53 18.31
C THR A 80 8.25 3.39 17.55
N ARG A 81 9.55 3.20 17.81
CA ARG A 81 10.32 2.03 17.39
C ARG A 81 9.46 0.80 17.69
N ILE A 82 9.26 -0.02 16.67
CA ILE A 82 8.51 -1.29 16.72
C ILE A 82 8.85 -2.03 18.03
N ALA A 83 8.01 -1.83 19.06
CA ALA A 83 8.22 -2.46 20.36
C ALA A 83 7.93 -3.96 20.21
N SER A 84 8.50 -4.81 21.05
CA SER A 84 8.24 -6.27 21.05
C SER A 84 6.75 -6.64 21.27
N SER A 85 5.90 -5.67 21.59
CA SER A 85 4.44 -5.74 21.61
C SER A 85 3.77 -5.46 20.25
N PHE A 86 4.51 -5.55 19.13
CA PHE A 86 4.11 -5.17 17.76
C PHE A 86 2.88 -5.90 17.19
N GLY A 87 2.27 -6.80 17.97
CA GLY A 87 1.04 -7.51 17.65
C GLY A 87 -0.09 -7.26 18.64
N LEU A 88 -0.13 -6.16 19.40
CA LEU A 88 -1.24 -5.88 20.34
C LEU A 88 -2.15 -4.72 19.92
N THR A 89 -1.80 -3.96 18.88
CA THR A 89 -2.64 -2.84 18.43
C THR A 89 -3.55 -3.30 17.28
N GLN A 90 -4.88 -3.21 17.50
CA GLN A 90 -5.88 -3.52 16.47
C GLN A 90 -5.74 -2.68 15.19
N GLN A 91 -4.98 -1.59 15.25
CA GLN A 91 -4.73 -0.64 14.17
C GLN A 91 -4.11 -1.27 12.92
N PHE A 92 -3.06 -2.09 13.06
CA PHE A 92 -2.42 -2.72 11.90
C PHE A 92 -3.28 -3.84 11.30
N SER A 93 -4.02 -4.57 12.14
CA SER A 93 -5.02 -5.53 11.66
C SER A 93 -6.12 -4.83 10.86
N GLN A 94 -6.59 -3.66 11.31
CA GLN A 94 -7.55 -2.86 10.56
C GLN A 94 -6.97 -2.34 9.24
N ALA A 95 -5.71 -1.90 9.23
CA ALA A 95 -5.05 -1.49 7.99
C ALA A 95 -4.91 -2.64 7.00
N TRP A 96 -4.57 -3.84 7.50
CA TRP A 96 -4.54 -5.06 6.69
C TRP A 96 -5.91 -5.40 6.09
N PHE A 97 -6.99 -5.32 6.88
CA PHE A 97 -8.36 -5.47 6.36
C PHE A 97 -8.70 -4.40 5.31
N GLY A 98 -8.27 -3.16 5.51
CA GLY A 98 -8.42 -2.10 4.51
C GLY A 98 -7.77 -2.48 3.17
N THR A 99 -6.53 -2.97 3.21
CA THR A 99 -5.81 -3.44 2.02
C THR A 99 -6.59 -4.56 1.32
N ALA A 100 -7.16 -5.49 2.08
CA ALA A 100 -7.96 -6.60 1.55
C ALA A 100 -9.27 -6.12 0.91
N ILE A 101 -9.98 -5.15 1.51
CA ILE A 101 -11.22 -4.57 0.95
C ILE A 101 -10.99 -3.99 -0.44
N TYR A 102 -9.84 -3.37 -0.66
CA TYR A 102 -9.47 -2.75 -1.93
C TYR A 102 -8.72 -3.71 -2.88
N SER A 103 -8.53 -4.98 -2.50
CA SER A 103 -7.76 -5.97 -3.27
C SER A 103 -6.36 -5.50 -3.65
N PHE A 104 -5.71 -4.71 -2.78
CA PHE A 104 -4.34 -4.25 -2.99
C PHE A 104 -3.34 -5.39 -2.72
N GLN A 105 -2.33 -5.52 -3.59
CA GLN A 105 -1.50 -6.73 -3.71
C GLN A 105 -0.51 -6.90 -2.55
N TYR A 106 -0.10 -5.81 -1.90
CA TYR A 106 0.91 -5.84 -0.86
C TYR A 106 0.52 -5.02 0.37
N PHE A 107 0.77 -5.59 1.55
CA PHE A 107 0.76 -4.91 2.85
C PHE A 107 2.12 -5.15 3.52
N GLN A 108 2.54 -4.23 4.38
CA GLN A 108 3.79 -4.35 5.13
C GLN A 108 3.86 -5.63 5.97
N ALA A 109 5.08 -6.09 6.26
CA ALA A 109 5.29 -7.18 7.21
C ALA A 109 4.85 -6.75 8.62
N THR A 110 4.03 -7.58 9.26
CA THR A 110 3.60 -7.41 10.66
C THR A 110 3.81 -8.73 11.41
N GLN A 111 3.88 -8.67 12.75
CA GLN A 111 3.99 -9.88 13.57
C GLN A 111 2.64 -10.61 13.65
N ILE A 112 2.67 -11.95 13.56
CA ILE A 112 1.53 -12.87 13.39
C ILE A 112 0.58 -12.99 14.59
N PHE A 113 0.82 -12.33 15.72
CA PHE A 113 0.10 -12.64 16.97
C PHE A 113 -1.40 -12.28 17.01
N ASN A 114 -2.01 -11.79 15.93
CA ASN A 114 -3.42 -11.36 15.90
C ASN A 114 -4.32 -12.00 14.83
N THR A 115 -3.95 -13.13 14.24
CA THR A 115 -4.90 -13.90 13.42
C THR A 115 -4.99 -15.33 13.92
N ALA A 116 -6.22 -15.82 14.15
CA ALA A 116 -6.53 -17.20 14.58
C ALA A 116 -6.13 -18.29 13.57
N HIS A 117 -5.30 -17.98 12.57
CA HIS A 117 -4.76 -18.91 11.60
C HIS A 117 -3.26 -18.61 11.36
N PRO A 118 -2.38 -19.62 11.52
CA PRO A 118 -0.94 -19.43 11.37
C PRO A 118 -0.57 -19.58 9.89
N ILE A 119 -0.44 -18.46 9.17
CA ILE A 119 0.26 -18.43 7.87
C ILE A 119 1.21 -17.24 7.88
N ILE A 120 2.50 -17.55 7.70
CA ILE A 120 3.55 -16.57 7.46
C ILE A 120 3.25 -15.83 6.16
N CYS A 121 3.14 -14.50 6.20
CA CYS A 121 2.97 -13.70 4.98
C CYS A 121 4.15 -12.72 4.84
N TYR A 122 5.16 -13.12 4.04
CA TYR A 122 6.02 -12.20 3.33
C TYR A 122 5.51 -12.08 1.89
N ILE A 123 5.27 -10.84 1.45
CA ILE A 123 5.19 -10.34 0.06
C ILE A 123 4.85 -11.41 -1.00
N HIS A 124 3.58 -11.85 -1.04
CA HIS A 124 2.82 -12.18 -2.26
C HIS A 124 1.38 -12.52 -1.86
N LEU A 125 0.49 -11.52 -1.75
CA LEU A 125 -0.95 -11.78 -1.77
C LEU A 125 -1.41 -11.70 -3.22
N LYS A 126 -1.19 -12.78 -3.98
CA LYS A 126 -1.98 -13.02 -5.19
C LYS A 126 -3.31 -13.59 -4.72
N ILE A 127 -4.26 -12.70 -4.40
CA ILE A 127 -5.65 -13.08 -4.23
C ILE A 127 -6.16 -13.33 -5.66
N SER A 128 -6.30 -14.62 -5.97
CA SER A 128 -6.78 -15.27 -7.22
C SER A 128 -7.11 -14.38 -8.40
#